data_AF-A0A2A2QFJ4-F1
#
_entry.id   AF-A0A2A2QFJ4-F1
#
_cell.length_a   1.000
_cell.length_b   1.000
_cell.length_c   1.000
_cell.angle_alpha   90.00
_cell.angle_beta   90.00
_cell.angle_gamma   90.00
#
_symmetry.space_group_name_H-M   'P 1'
#
loop_
_entity.id
_entity.type
_entity.pdbx_description
1 polymer ?
#
loop_
_entity_poly.entity_id
_entity_poly.type
_entity_poly.pdbx_seq_one_letter_code
_entity_poly.pdbx_strand_id
1 'polypeptide(L)'
;MAQRIQFRNDTLANWTAANPVLAAGELGLESDTRFYKIGDGITLWNDLPYAVLRTLDSIQVAEMEEQATPAVPAPGKLKFYAKSLGGRMLLRQIGPSGLSTPLQPSFFQNSITFIGPNATTSLSAIGNSVTSVGTISHPNPSEAYGYMANIASAASANTTAGTGTASTLWLRGGLGGGGFFFATRAAFPDAGYNETGIGTGTRIFTGMTSLALSAAVASNSPAGHHAAFQRLHVNASTLDENWFFLTGNGVNNNRIDTGLPFLPGKIYDTYLFCPPSGNVISWRIDNLTDDLTASGETSTHLPATDALLRAGIQLQTVNAVVRNLRLQRIYIESDR
;
A
#
# COMPACT_ATOMS: atom_id res chain seq x y z
N MET A 1 17.05 -9.29 57.42
CA MET A 1 15.92 -8.33 57.37
C MET A 1 16.04 -7.58 56.06
N ALA A 2 15.00 -7.52 55.24
CA ALA A 2 14.97 -6.60 54.10
C ALA A 2 14.44 -5.24 54.58
N GLN A 3 15.16 -4.15 54.30
CA GLN A 3 14.64 -2.80 54.52
C GLN A 3 13.74 -2.42 53.35
N ARG A 4 12.50 -2.05 53.64
CA ARG A 4 11.60 -1.44 52.66
C ARG A 4 11.91 0.05 52.61
N ILE A 5 12.37 0.53 51.45
CA ILE A 5 12.57 1.96 51.19
C ILE A 5 11.33 2.48 50.45
N GLN A 6 10.75 3.56 50.96
CA GLN A 6 9.70 4.31 50.28
C GLN A 6 10.28 5.67 49.89
N PHE A 7 10.33 5.93 48.58
CA PHE A 7 10.74 7.24 48.07
C PHE A 7 9.62 8.27 48.30
N ARG A 8 10.00 9.55 48.36
CA ARG A 8 9.05 10.65 48.47
C ARG A 8 8.10 10.59 47.27
N ASN A 9 6.80 10.51 47.56
CA ASN A 9 5.76 10.41 46.54
C ASN A 9 4.58 11.32 46.88
N ASP A 10 3.95 11.86 45.84
CA ASP A 10 2.75 12.69 45.92
C ASP A 10 2.08 12.77 44.54
N THR A 11 0.89 13.34 44.42
CA THR A 11 0.23 13.58 43.13
C THR A 11 0.96 14.66 42.33
N LEU A 12 0.85 14.64 40.99
CA LEU A 12 1.41 15.69 40.14
C LEU A 12 0.94 17.09 40.57
N ALA A 13 -0.33 17.23 40.94
CA ALA A 13 -0.90 18.50 41.39
C ALA A 13 -0.21 19.02 42.66
N ASN A 14 0.00 18.16 43.66
CA ASN A 14 0.66 18.54 44.91
C ASN A 14 2.15 18.83 44.71
N TRP A 15 2.84 18.06 43.88
CA TRP A 15 4.23 18.35 43.50
C TRP A 15 4.37 19.69 42.80
N THR A 16 3.45 19.99 41.87
CA THR A 16 3.45 21.26 41.11
C THR A 16 3.19 22.45 42.02
N ALA A 17 2.28 22.30 42.99
CA ALA A 17 1.93 23.34 43.96
C ALA A 17 3.03 23.56 45.01
N ALA A 18 3.63 22.49 45.54
CA ALA A 18 4.72 22.60 46.51
C ALA A 18 6.03 23.07 45.87
N ASN A 19 6.25 22.68 44.59
CA ASN A 19 7.41 23.00 43.77
C ASN A 19 8.77 22.96 44.50
N PRO A 20 9.11 21.88 45.23
CA PRO A 20 10.33 21.85 46.04
C PRO A 20 11.61 21.72 45.17
N VAL A 21 12.74 22.12 45.73
CA VAL A 21 14.07 21.70 45.25
C VAL A 21 14.37 20.33 45.87
N LEU A 22 14.53 19.30 45.03
CA LEU A 22 14.95 17.97 45.47
C LEU A 22 16.48 17.95 45.63
N ALA A 23 16.99 17.28 46.67
CA ALA A 23 18.43 17.16 46.87
C ALA A 23 19.10 16.43 45.70
N ALA A 24 20.40 16.64 45.50
CA ALA A 24 21.15 15.99 44.43
C ALA A 24 21.06 14.45 44.56
N GLY A 25 20.47 13.79 43.57
CA GLY A 25 20.22 12.35 43.56
C GLY A 25 18.93 11.89 44.27
N GLU A 26 18.13 12.80 44.83
CA GLU A 26 16.84 12.47 45.46
C GLU A 26 15.79 12.13 44.41
N LEU A 27 15.13 10.98 44.55
CA LEU A 27 14.09 10.52 43.65
C LEU A 27 12.71 10.96 44.17
N GLY A 28 11.97 11.70 43.33
CA GLY A 28 10.58 12.09 43.57
C GLY A 28 9.61 11.39 42.61
N LEU A 29 8.55 10.78 43.15
CA LEU A 29 7.55 10.00 42.40
C LEU A 29 6.21 10.74 42.32
N GLU A 30 5.64 10.84 41.12
CA GLU A 30 4.24 11.20 40.90
C GLU A 30 3.36 9.95 41.05
N SER A 31 2.52 9.90 42.09
CA SER A 31 1.75 8.69 42.43
C SER A 31 0.59 8.41 41.49
N ASP A 32 0.07 9.43 40.81
CA ASP A 32 -1.06 9.39 39.88
C ASP A 32 -0.66 9.21 38.42
N THR A 33 0.48 9.76 37.99
CA THR A 33 0.99 9.63 36.60
C THR A 33 2.03 8.53 36.42
N ARG A 34 2.63 8.06 37.54
CA ARG A 34 3.78 7.13 37.58
C ARG A 34 5.07 7.69 36.98
N PHE A 35 5.17 8.99 36.77
CA PHE A 35 6.43 9.62 36.40
C PHE A 35 7.32 9.88 37.60
N TYR A 36 8.61 10.12 37.35
CA TYR A 36 9.56 10.46 38.39
C TYR A 36 10.62 11.45 37.89
N LYS A 37 11.18 12.21 38.83
CA LYS A 37 12.29 13.14 38.58
C LYS A 37 13.39 12.88 39.61
N ILE A 38 14.63 13.24 39.26
CA ILE A 38 15.81 13.12 40.13
C ILE A 38 16.36 14.51 40.38
N GLY A 39 16.43 14.92 41.64
CA GLY A 39 16.94 16.23 42.03
C GLY A 39 18.40 16.43 41.66
N ASP A 40 18.74 17.68 41.35
CA ASP A 40 20.12 18.15 41.17
C ASP A 40 20.59 19.04 42.34
N GLY A 41 19.74 19.26 43.34
CA GLY A 41 20.00 20.10 44.51
C GLY A 41 19.78 21.59 44.31
N ILE A 42 19.35 22.05 43.13
CA ILE A 42 19.23 23.49 42.81
C ILE A 42 17.94 23.80 42.02
N THR A 43 17.54 22.95 41.10
CA THR A 43 16.38 23.14 40.22
C THR A 43 15.08 22.78 40.93
N LEU A 44 14.07 23.65 40.77
CA LEU A 44 12.72 23.41 41.29
C LEU A 44 12.02 22.29 40.53
N TRP A 45 11.13 21.56 41.20
CA TRP A 45 10.39 20.43 40.61
C TRP A 45 9.76 20.73 39.26
N ASN A 46 9.13 21.90 39.08
CA ASN A 46 8.44 22.28 37.84
C ASN A 46 9.41 22.42 36.66
N ASP A 47 10.64 22.85 36.93
CA ASP A 47 11.68 23.06 35.91
C ASP A 47 12.59 21.83 35.73
N LEU A 48 12.55 20.90 36.68
CA LEU A 48 13.33 19.66 36.63
C LEU A 48 12.80 18.75 35.50
N PRO A 49 13.66 18.21 34.63
CA PRO A 49 13.23 17.31 33.57
C PRO A 49 12.78 15.96 34.16
N TYR A 50 11.87 15.28 33.47
CA TYR A 50 11.53 13.89 33.80
C TYR A 50 12.75 12.98 33.62
N ALA A 51 12.99 12.14 34.62
CA ALA A 51 14.02 11.14 34.54
C ALA A 51 13.52 9.93 33.74
N VAL A 52 14.42 9.35 32.96
CA VAL A 52 14.19 8.08 32.27
C VAL A 52 15.21 7.08 32.79
N LEU A 53 14.78 5.85 33.06
CA LEU A 53 15.71 4.78 33.32
C LEU A 53 16.28 4.50 31.93
N ARG A 54 17.46 5.04 31.62
CA ARG A 54 18.08 4.78 30.32
C ARG A 54 18.33 3.27 30.22
N THR A 55 17.47 2.58 29.52
CA THR A 55 17.83 1.33 28.87
C THR A 55 17.69 1.54 27.39
N LEU A 56 18.82 1.50 26.69
CA LEU A 56 18.91 0.79 25.43
C LEU A 56 20.32 0.19 25.36
N ASP A 57 20.68 -0.67 26.31
CA ASP A 57 21.91 -1.48 26.20
C ASP A 57 21.81 -2.47 25.03
N SER A 58 20.60 -2.78 24.56
CA SER A 58 20.31 -3.32 23.22
C SER A 58 18.79 -3.28 22.95
N ILE A 59 18.37 -2.93 21.73
CA ILE A 59 17.01 -3.25 21.25
C ILE A 59 17.11 -4.66 20.67
N GLN A 60 16.56 -5.66 21.36
CA GLN A 60 16.51 -7.04 20.84
C GLN A 60 15.28 -7.27 19.96
N VAL A 61 14.11 -6.76 20.39
CA VAL A 61 12.83 -6.80 19.66
C VAL A 61 12.07 -5.51 19.99
N ALA A 62 11.49 -4.87 18.97
CA ALA A 62 10.65 -3.69 19.13
C ALA A 62 9.26 -3.96 18.53
N GLU A 63 8.24 -3.94 19.37
CA GLU A 63 6.84 -3.89 18.94
C GLU A 63 6.43 -2.42 18.81
N MET A 64 5.84 -2.05 17.67
CA MET A 64 5.50 -0.67 17.35
C MET A 64 4.04 -0.58 16.92
N GLU A 65 3.28 0.23 17.62
CA GLU A 65 1.89 0.56 17.24
C GLU A 65 1.85 1.39 15.95
N GLU A 66 0.72 1.38 15.26
CA GLU A 66 0.51 2.27 14.11
C GLU A 66 0.65 3.74 14.53
N GLN A 67 1.41 4.50 13.75
CA GLN A 67 1.63 5.92 13.96
C GLN A 67 1.20 6.74 12.73
N ALA A 68 0.63 7.92 13.00
CA ALA A 68 0.55 8.97 11.99
C ALA A 68 1.94 9.30 11.45
N THR A 69 2.01 9.88 10.25
CA THR A 69 3.31 10.24 9.67
C THR A 69 3.98 11.31 10.54
N PRO A 70 5.16 11.03 11.12
CA PRO A 70 5.79 11.98 12.04
C PRO A 70 6.20 13.26 11.32
N ALA A 71 6.31 14.36 12.07
CA ALA A 71 6.86 15.60 11.54
C ALA A 71 8.30 15.42 11.05
N VAL A 72 8.68 16.20 10.02
CA VAL A 72 9.99 16.18 9.38
C VAL A 72 11.10 16.28 10.44
N PRO A 73 12.05 15.32 10.48
CA PRO A 73 13.17 15.39 11.41
C PRO A 73 14.14 16.52 11.04
N ALA A 74 14.83 17.05 12.05
CA ALA A 74 15.90 18.03 11.85
C ALA A 74 17.03 17.45 10.96
N PRO A 75 17.86 18.29 10.30
CA PRO A 75 19.00 17.84 9.51
C PRO A 75 19.89 16.86 10.28
N GLY A 76 20.35 15.81 9.59
CA GLY A 76 21.18 14.75 10.17
C GLY A 76 20.42 13.71 11.01
N LYS A 77 19.08 13.77 11.10
CA LYS A 77 18.26 12.81 11.83
C LYS A 77 17.36 12.00 10.90
N LEU A 78 17.05 10.77 11.30
CA LEU A 78 16.12 9.85 10.65
C LEU A 78 15.14 9.32 11.70
N LYS A 79 13.87 9.16 11.33
CA LYS A 79 12.86 8.52 12.19
C LYS A 79 12.35 7.24 11.55
N PHE A 80 12.19 6.19 12.35
CA PHE A 80 11.49 4.97 11.98
C PHE A 80 10.14 4.90 12.71
N TYR A 81 9.12 4.40 12.04
CA TYR A 81 7.77 4.23 12.61
C TYR A 81 6.99 3.15 11.87
N ALA A 82 6.02 2.53 12.54
CA ALA A 82 5.11 1.58 11.92
C ALA A 82 3.86 2.30 11.40
N LYS A 83 3.41 1.96 10.19
CA LYS A 83 2.15 2.48 9.63
C LYS A 83 1.58 1.50 8.61
N SER A 84 0.26 1.34 8.61
CA SER A 84 -0.44 0.48 7.66
C SER A 84 -0.43 1.07 6.25
N LEU A 85 -0.24 0.21 5.25
CA LEU A 85 -0.43 0.52 3.84
C LEU A 85 -1.38 -0.51 3.24
N GLY A 86 -2.63 -0.10 3.02
CA GLY A 86 -3.66 -0.98 2.48
C GLY A 86 -3.88 -2.24 3.32
N GLY A 87 -3.74 -2.13 4.66
CA GLY A 87 -3.90 -3.23 5.61
C GLY A 87 -2.60 -3.93 6.03
N ARG A 88 -1.50 -3.78 5.29
CA ARG A 88 -0.19 -4.33 5.70
C ARG A 88 0.56 -3.37 6.60
N MET A 89 0.93 -3.81 7.80
CA MET A 89 1.84 -3.07 8.65
C MET A 89 3.25 -3.07 8.06
N LEU A 90 3.82 -1.88 7.86
CA LEU A 90 5.16 -1.70 7.32
C LEU A 90 5.98 -0.80 8.22
N LEU A 91 7.26 -1.15 8.37
CA LEU A 91 8.25 -0.25 8.93
C LEU A 91 8.57 0.83 7.89
N ARG A 92 8.43 2.09 8.26
CA ARG A 92 8.68 3.25 7.40
C ARG A 92 9.79 4.11 7.99
N GLN A 93 10.47 4.82 7.11
CA GLN A 93 11.43 5.85 7.47
C GLN A 93 11.00 7.21 6.92
N ILE A 94 11.31 8.27 7.66
CA ILE A 94 11.21 9.66 7.18
C ILE A 94 12.50 10.39 7.52
N GLY A 95 13.11 10.99 6.49
CA GLY A 95 14.33 11.79 6.60
C GLY A 95 14.05 13.30 6.49
N PRO A 96 15.10 14.14 6.47
CA PRO A 96 14.96 15.60 6.41
C PRO A 96 14.29 16.13 5.14
N SER A 97 14.14 15.31 4.09
CA SER A 97 13.37 15.64 2.89
C SER A 97 11.85 15.67 3.14
N GLY A 98 11.38 15.14 4.28
CA GLY A 98 9.97 15.01 4.60
C GLY A 98 9.24 13.89 3.85
N LEU A 99 9.90 13.19 2.94
CA LEU A 99 9.32 12.06 2.22
C LEU A 99 9.38 10.80 3.09
N SER A 100 8.23 10.15 3.27
CA SER A 100 8.12 8.87 3.98
C SER A 100 8.11 7.70 3.01
N THR A 101 8.91 6.67 3.30
CA THR A 101 8.99 5.45 2.49
C THR A 101 8.99 4.20 3.37
N PRO A 102 8.28 3.12 2.98
CA PRO A 102 8.42 1.83 3.65
C PRO A 102 9.80 1.24 3.36
N LEU A 103 10.32 0.45 4.30
CA LEU A 103 11.54 -0.33 4.11
C LEU A 103 11.23 -1.60 3.31
N GLN A 104 12.13 -1.94 2.40
CA GLN A 104 12.00 -3.09 1.52
C GLN A 104 12.39 -4.38 2.27
N PRO A 105 11.52 -5.40 2.29
CA PRO A 105 11.89 -6.73 2.78
C PRO A 105 13.02 -7.37 1.98
N SER A 106 13.79 -8.25 2.62
CA SER A 106 14.95 -8.90 2.00
C SER A 106 14.55 -9.82 0.84
N PHE A 107 15.29 -9.73 -0.27
CA PHE A 107 14.98 -10.48 -1.50
C PHE A 107 15.27 -11.98 -1.39
N PHE A 108 16.06 -12.40 -0.41
CA PHE A 108 16.44 -13.80 -0.21
C PHE A 108 15.49 -14.56 0.73
N GLN A 109 14.58 -13.86 1.42
CA GLN A 109 13.65 -14.47 2.37
C GLN A 109 12.23 -14.50 1.79
N ASN A 110 11.70 -13.33 1.41
CA ASN A 110 10.33 -13.22 0.90
C ASN A 110 10.28 -13.50 -0.60
N SER A 111 9.20 -14.14 -1.05
CA SER A 111 8.97 -14.34 -2.48
C SER A 111 8.49 -13.02 -3.08
N ILE A 112 9.32 -12.40 -3.91
CA ILE A 112 9.06 -11.07 -4.47
C ILE A 112 9.02 -11.15 -6.00
N THR A 113 8.09 -10.42 -6.60
CA THR A 113 8.14 -10.05 -8.01
C THR A 113 8.02 -8.56 -8.18
N PHE A 114 8.89 -8.01 -9.01
CA PHE A 114 8.86 -6.61 -9.43
C PHE A 114 8.87 -6.55 -10.96
N ILE A 115 8.03 -5.69 -11.55
CA ILE A 115 7.99 -5.39 -12.98
C ILE A 115 8.08 -3.88 -13.14
N GLY A 116 8.94 -3.38 -14.03
CA GLY A 116 9.12 -1.94 -14.25
C GLY A 116 9.70 -1.59 -15.62
N PRO A 117 9.72 -0.29 -15.98
CA PRO A 117 10.22 0.20 -17.27
C PRO A 117 11.72 -0.05 -17.43
N ASN A 118 12.16 -0.14 -18.69
CA ASN A 118 13.57 -0.17 -19.09
C ASN A 118 13.78 0.76 -20.29
N ALA A 119 14.78 0.51 -21.16
CA ALA A 119 15.04 1.34 -22.34
C ALA A 119 14.85 0.57 -23.68
N THR A 120 14.11 -0.54 -23.68
CA THR A 120 13.90 -1.41 -24.85
C THR A 120 12.42 -1.44 -25.26
N THR A 121 11.97 -2.50 -25.93
CA THR A 121 10.56 -2.74 -26.29
C THR A 121 9.88 -3.73 -25.33
N SER A 122 10.44 -3.95 -24.15
CA SER A 122 9.92 -4.86 -23.11
C SER A 122 9.94 -4.20 -21.73
N LEU A 123 9.54 -4.93 -20.69
CA LEU A 123 9.68 -4.50 -19.30
C LEU A 123 10.74 -5.35 -18.60
N SER A 124 11.40 -4.76 -17.60
CA SER A 124 12.29 -5.49 -16.71
C SER A 124 11.49 -6.18 -15.62
N ALA A 125 11.91 -7.38 -15.22
CA ALA A 125 11.30 -8.08 -14.11
C ALA A 125 12.28 -8.88 -13.26
N ILE A 126 11.89 -9.08 -12.01
CA ILE A 126 12.55 -9.93 -11.01
C ILE A 126 11.51 -10.91 -10.48
N GLY A 127 11.88 -12.17 -10.26
CA GLY A 127 11.05 -13.18 -9.59
C GLY A 127 9.98 -13.88 -10.43
N ASN A 128 9.58 -13.32 -11.58
CA ASN A 128 8.65 -13.96 -12.52
C ASN A 128 8.92 -13.49 -13.96
N SER A 129 8.51 -14.30 -14.92
CA SER A 129 8.47 -13.88 -16.33
C SER A 129 7.26 -12.98 -16.59
N VAL A 130 7.37 -12.14 -17.62
CA VAL A 130 6.36 -11.12 -17.94
C VAL A 130 5.66 -11.46 -19.24
N THR A 131 4.34 -11.37 -19.24
CA THR A 131 3.54 -11.35 -20.47
C THR A 131 2.94 -9.97 -20.62
N SER A 132 3.17 -9.36 -21.78
CA SER A 132 2.61 -8.06 -22.14
C SER A 132 1.82 -8.17 -23.43
N VAL A 133 0.76 -7.36 -23.53
CA VAL A 133 -0.08 -7.21 -24.72
C VAL A 133 -0.12 -5.74 -25.08
N GLY A 134 -0.08 -5.42 -26.38
CA GLY A 134 0.03 -4.05 -26.86
C GLY A 134 1.46 -3.64 -27.20
N THR A 135 1.62 -2.42 -27.69
CA THR A 135 2.92 -1.87 -28.10
C THR A 135 3.58 -1.16 -26.93
N ILE A 136 4.75 -1.64 -26.51
CA ILE A 136 5.53 -1.04 -25.43
C ILE A 136 6.49 0.01 -26.01
N SER A 137 6.52 1.18 -25.38
CA SER A 137 7.45 2.27 -25.64
C SER A 137 7.85 2.95 -24.33
N HIS A 138 8.95 3.69 -24.33
CA HIS A 138 9.47 4.38 -23.15
C HIS A 138 9.54 5.88 -23.43
N PRO A 139 8.45 6.64 -23.21
CA PRO A 139 8.46 8.08 -23.38
C PRO A 139 9.46 8.75 -22.44
N ASN A 140 9.97 9.92 -22.83
CA ASN A 140 10.84 10.71 -21.97
C ASN A 140 10.14 11.00 -20.63
N PRO A 141 10.90 10.97 -19.51
CA PRO A 141 10.33 11.29 -18.21
C PRO A 141 9.78 12.72 -18.19
N SER A 142 8.71 12.92 -17.43
CA SER A 142 8.08 14.24 -17.23
C SER A 142 7.84 14.47 -15.75
N GLU A 143 7.66 15.73 -15.34
CA GLU A 143 7.30 16.04 -13.95
C GLU A 143 5.96 15.40 -13.56
N ALA A 144 5.00 15.38 -14.49
CA ALA A 144 3.68 14.81 -14.26
C ALA A 144 3.70 13.30 -14.03
N TYR A 145 4.49 12.54 -14.80
CA TYR A 145 4.46 11.06 -14.79
C TYR A 145 5.73 10.39 -14.28
N GLY A 146 6.81 11.14 -14.04
CA GLY A 146 8.14 10.58 -13.85
C GLY A 146 8.55 9.70 -15.04
N TYR A 147 9.29 8.62 -14.74
CA TYR A 147 9.65 7.60 -15.74
C TYR A 147 8.66 6.44 -15.70
N MET A 148 7.93 6.22 -16.81
CA MET A 148 6.94 5.15 -16.98
C MET A 148 7.05 4.55 -18.38
N ALA A 149 6.82 3.25 -18.52
CA ALA A 149 6.61 2.62 -19.82
C ALA A 149 5.19 2.90 -20.30
N ASN A 150 5.03 3.13 -21.60
CA ASN A 150 3.74 3.27 -22.25
C ASN A 150 3.38 1.98 -22.98
N ILE A 151 2.17 1.47 -22.73
CA ILE A 151 1.63 0.26 -23.35
C ILE A 151 0.36 0.67 -24.12
N ALA A 152 0.46 0.73 -25.44
CA ALA A 152 -0.62 1.16 -26.32
C ALA A 152 -1.45 -0.02 -26.84
N SER A 153 -2.78 0.10 -26.82
CA SER A 153 -3.68 -0.84 -27.48
C SER A 153 -3.60 -0.71 -29.01
N ALA A 154 -4.08 -1.72 -29.72
CA ALA A 154 -4.26 -1.61 -31.16
C ALA A 154 -5.42 -0.66 -31.49
N ALA A 155 -5.42 -0.09 -32.69
CA ALA A 155 -6.52 0.70 -33.24
C ALA A 155 -7.68 -0.21 -33.70
N SER A 156 -8.16 -1.09 -32.82
CA SER A 156 -9.17 -2.09 -33.13
C SER A 156 -10.05 -2.33 -31.91
N ALA A 157 -11.35 -2.54 -32.17
CA ALA A 157 -12.34 -2.79 -31.13
C ALA A 157 -12.01 -4.06 -30.33
N ASN A 158 -12.35 -4.05 -29.04
CA ASN A 158 -12.16 -5.15 -28.10
C ASN A 158 -10.71 -5.63 -27.91
N THR A 159 -9.71 -4.83 -28.30
CA THR A 159 -8.30 -5.17 -28.08
C THR A 159 -7.82 -4.71 -26.71
N THR A 160 -6.79 -5.37 -26.19
CA THR A 160 -6.27 -5.13 -24.85
C THR A 160 -4.82 -4.64 -24.89
N ALA A 161 -4.42 -3.93 -23.84
CA ALA A 161 -3.05 -3.46 -23.62
C ALA A 161 -2.72 -3.50 -22.13
N GLY A 162 -1.58 -4.09 -21.79
CA GLY A 162 -1.14 -4.21 -20.39
C GLY A 162 -0.08 -5.26 -20.20
N THR A 163 0.17 -5.58 -18.94
CA THR A 163 1.27 -6.45 -18.55
C THR A 163 1.05 -7.06 -17.17
N GLY A 164 1.74 -8.16 -16.91
CA GLY A 164 1.79 -8.78 -15.60
C GLY A 164 2.59 -10.07 -15.62
N THR A 165 2.48 -10.82 -14.54
CA THR A 165 3.20 -12.09 -14.38
C THR A 165 2.65 -13.16 -15.30
N ALA A 166 3.54 -13.87 -16.00
CA ALA A 166 3.17 -14.94 -16.92
C ALA A 166 2.74 -16.21 -16.19
N SER A 167 3.39 -16.51 -15.06
CA SER A 167 3.05 -17.65 -14.20
C SER A 167 2.15 -17.22 -13.04
N THR A 168 1.22 -18.08 -12.66
CA THR A 168 0.41 -17.95 -11.45
C THR A 168 1.19 -18.54 -10.26
N LEU A 169 1.56 -17.69 -9.30
CA LEU A 169 2.38 -18.09 -8.15
C LEU A 169 1.74 -17.73 -6.80
N TRP A 170 0.81 -16.78 -6.82
CA TRP A 170 0.32 -16.13 -5.61
C TRP A 170 -0.99 -16.73 -5.17
N LEU A 171 -1.17 -16.95 -3.88
CA LEU A 171 -2.37 -17.55 -3.34
C LEU A 171 -2.69 -16.96 -1.98
N ARG A 172 -3.93 -17.11 -1.53
CA ARG A 172 -4.37 -16.55 -0.25
C ARG A 172 -3.86 -17.39 0.93
N GLY A 173 -3.86 -18.72 0.83
CA GLY A 173 -3.27 -19.61 1.83
C GLY A 173 -3.31 -21.09 1.41
N GLY A 174 -2.20 -21.82 1.57
CA GLY A 174 -2.06 -23.22 1.14
C GLY A 174 -0.78 -23.85 1.67
N LEU A 175 -0.36 -24.99 1.08
CA LEU A 175 0.77 -25.89 1.43
C LEU A 175 2.00 -25.25 2.14
N GLY A 176 1.85 -24.84 3.41
CA GLY A 176 2.94 -24.29 4.23
C GLY A 176 3.27 -22.81 4.06
N GLY A 177 2.40 -21.99 3.45
CA GLY A 177 2.60 -20.55 3.28
C GLY A 177 1.52 -19.89 2.39
N GLY A 178 1.55 -18.55 2.27
CA GLY A 178 0.60 -17.82 1.43
C GLY A 178 0.47 -16.35 1.79
N GLY A 179 -0.67 -15.76 1.44
CA GLY A 179 -0.88 -14.32 1.58
C GLY A 179 -0.13 -13.56 0.50
N PHE A 180 -0.52 -12.31 0.32
CA PHE A 180 0.11 -11.45 -0.66
C PHE A 180 -0.01 -9.99 -0.28
N PHE A 181 0.97 -9.21 -0.70
CA PHE A 181 0.93 -7.77 -0.79
C PHE A 181 1.19 -7.37 -2.23
N PHE A 182 0.16 -6.88 -2.91
CA PHE A 182 0.25 -6.35 -4.27
C PHE A 182 0.25 -4.83 -4.22
N ALA A 183 1.12 -4.21 -5.00
CA ALA A 183 1.16 -2.77 -5.23
C ALA A 183 1.43 -2.49 -6.71
N THR A 184 0.63 -1.65 -7.36
CA THR A 184 0.98 -1.14 -8.69
C THR A 184 0.81 0.36 -8.75
N ARG A 185 1.62 0.99 -9.61
CA ARG A 185 1.49 2.40 -9.97
C ARG A 185 1.34 2.51 -11.47
N ALA A 186 0.19 3.03 -11.89
CA ALA A 186 -0.15 3.21 -13.29
C ALA A 186 -0.83 4.55 -13.54
N ALA A 187 -0.76 5.01 -14.78
CA ALA A 187 -1.37 6.25 -15.21
C ALA A 187 -2.16 6.06 -16.50
N PHE A 188 -3.19 6.88 -16.64
CA PHE A 188 -4.14 6.84 -17.76
C PHE A 188 -4.09 8.19 -18.48
N PRO A 189 -3.13 8.43 -19.39
CA PRO A 189 -2.84 9.77 -19.93
C PRO A 189 -3.86 10.31 -20.95
N ASP A 190 -4.66 9.46 -21.60
CA ASP A 190 -5.55 9.91 -22.68
C ASP A 190 -6.84 10.53 -22.15
N ALA A 191 -7.46 11.47 -22.86
CA ALA A 191 -8.75 12.03 -22.43
C ALA A 191 -9.95 11.07 -22.64
N GLY A 192 -9.87 10.16 -23.61
CA GLY A 192 -11.04 9.43 -24.12
C GLY A 192 -11.41 8.14 -23.41
N TYR A 193 -10.95 7.87 -22.18
CA TYR A 193 -11.37 6.66 -21.47
C TYR A 193 -12.88 6.61 -21.18
N ASN A 194 -13.58 7.76 -21.25
CA ASN A 194 -14.98 7.93 -20.86
C ASN A 194 -15.85 8.33 -22.07
N GLU A 195 -15.65 7.71 -23.23
CA GLU A 195 -16.42 8.08 -24.44
C GLU A 195 -17.93 7.86 -24.31
N THR A 196 -18.69 8.69 -25.03
CA THR A 196 -20.15 8.85 -24.90
C THR A 196 -20.96 8.26 -26.07
N GLY A 197 -20.31 7.62 -27.04
CA GLY A 197 -21.00 6.87 -28.11
C GLY A 197 -21.44 5.49 -27.66
N ILE A 198 -22.56 4.97 -28.16
CA ILE A 198 -23.01 3.58 -27.87
C ILE A 198 -21.91 2.59 -28.24
N GLY A 199 -21.57 1.66 -27.34
CA GLY A 199 -20.52 0.67 -27.58
C GLY A 199 -19.09 1.24 -27.58
N THR A 200 -18.89 2.41 -26.96
CA THR A 200 -17.56 3.02 -26.77
C THR A 200 -17.12 3.01 -25.32
N GLY A 201 -15.81 3.17 -25.12
CA GLY A 201 -15.20 3.33 -23.81
C GLY A 201 -14.13 2.28 -23.51
N THR A 202 -13.89 2.01 -22.23
CA THR A 202 -12.79 1.16 -21.77
C THR A 202 -13.17 0.28 -20.60
N ARG A 203 -12.45 -0.84 -20.49
CA ARG A 203 -12.41 -1.65 -19.27
C ARG A 203 -11.00 -1.61 -18.71
N ILE A 204 -10.87 -1.53 -17.40
CA ILE A 204 -9.58 -1.55 -16.71
C ILE A 204 -9.65 -2.61 -15.62
N PHE A 205 -8.58 -3.38 -15.49
CA PHE A 205 -8.39 -4.38 -14.45
C PHE A 205 -6.97 -4.25 -13.90
N THR A 206 -6.83 -4.07 -12.58
CA THR A 206 -5.52 -4.03 -11.91
C THR A 206 -5.56 -4.80 -10.59
N GLY A 207 -4.68 -5.78 -10.45
CA GLY A 207 -4.67 -6.67 -9.30
C GLY A 207 -4.30 -8.08 -9.70
N MET A 208 -5.03 -9.04 -9.16
CA MET A 208 -4.69 -10.45 -9.24
C MET A 208 -5.84 -11.29 -9.79
N THR A 209 -5.52 -12.29 -10.61
CA THR A 209 -6.51 -13.20 -11.21
C THR A 209 -5.92 -14.58 -11.49
N SER A 210 -6.75 -15.64 -11.52
CA SER A 210 -6.35 -16.95 -12.02
C SER A 210 -6.41 -17.06 -13.55
N LEU A 211 -7.10 -16.12 -14.21
CA LEU A 211 -7.25 -16.09 -15.67
C LEU A 211 -6.01 -15.50 -16.36
N ALA A 212 -5.97 -15.58 -17.69
CA ALA A 212 -5.17 -14.64 -18.46
C ALA A 212 -5.68 -13.21 -18.20
N LEU A 213 -4.78 -12.23 -18.03
CA LEU A 213 -5.16 -10.84 -17.75
C LEU A 213 -6.05 -10.25 -18.85
N SER A 214 -5.83 -10.64 -20.11
CA SER A 214 -6.67 -10.24 -21.25
C SER A 214 -8.12 -10.74 -21.13
N ALA A 215 -8.32 -11.94 -20.57
CA ALA A 215 -9.65 -12.49 -20.32
C ALA A 215 -10.32 -11.83 -19.11
N ALA A 216 -9.54 -11.51 -18.07
CA ALA A 216 -10.06 -10.82 -16.88
C ALA A 216 -10.57 -9.40 -17.20
N VAL A 217 -9.81 -8.62 -17.98
CA VAL A 217 -10.24 -7.25 -18.35
C VAL A 217 -11.39 -7.24 -19.37
N ALA A 218 -11.52 -8.28 -20.20
CA ALA A 218 -12.50 -8.32 -21.29
C ALA A 218 -13.94 -8.67 -20.83
N SER A 219 -14.16 -8.86 -19.54
CA SER A 219 -15.48 -9.21 -18.97
C SER A 219 -15.91 -8.18 -17.93
N ASN A 220 -17.22 -7.92 -17.87
CA ASN A 220 -17.82 -7.16 -16.77
C ASN A 220 -17.87 -8.01 -15.49
N SER A 221 -17.93 -9.34 -15.62
CA SER A 221 -17.99 -10.31 -14.51
C SER A 221 -17.04 -11.49 -14.82
N PRO A 222 -15.74 -11.38 -14.51
CA PRO A 222 -14.79 -12.44 -14.77
C PRO A 222 -15.16 -13.74 -14.03
N ALA A 223 -15.09 -14.89 -14.71
CA ALA A 223 -15.50 -16.17 -14.14
C ALA A 223 -14.45 -16.81 -13.20
N GLY A 224 -13.18 -16.40 -13.25
CA GLY A 224 -12.10 -17.00 -12.46
C GLY A 224 -11.96 -16.44 -11.04
N HIS A 225 -10.96 -16.91 -10.30
CA HIS A 225 -10.59 -16.32 -9.01
C HIS A 225 -9.89 -14.99 -9.22
N HIS A 226 -10.22 -13.97 -8.43
CA HIS A 226 -9.57 -12.68 -8.55
C HIS A 226 -9.75 -11.78 -7.32
N ALA A 227 -8.82 -10.85 -7.16
CA ALA A 227 -8.89 -9.71 -6.26
C ALA A 227 -8.23 -8.54 -6.98
N ALA A 228 -9.02 -7.55 -7.40
CA ALA A 228 -8.53 -6.49 -8.28
C ALA A 228 -9.40 -5.25 -8.21
N PHE A 229 -8.83 -4.10 -8.54
CA PHE A 229 -9.63 -2.95 -8.92
C PHE A 229 -10.07 -3.11 -10.37
N GLN A 230 -11.32 -2.75 -10.62
CA GLN A 230 -11.94 -2.77 -11.91
C GLN A 230 -12.60 -1.43 -12.16
N ARG A 231 -12.59 -0.99 -13.42
CA ARG A 231 -13.38 0.13 -13.88
C ARG A 231 -13.99 -0.24 -15.22
N LEU A 232 -15.32 -0.19 -15.31
CA LEU A 232 -16.09 -0.51 -16.50
C LEU A 232 -16.79 0.73 -17.01
N HIS A 233 -16.39 1.21 -18.19
CA HIS A 233 -17.13 2.25 -18.90
C HIS A 233 -17.38 1.78 -20.30
N VAL A 234 -18.46 1.04 -20.43
CA VAL A 234 -18.97 0.50 -21.68
C VAL A 234 -20.33 1.13 -21.88
N ASN A 235 -20.39 2.12 -22.75
CA ASN A 235 -21.61 2.86 -22.97
C ASN A 235 -22.71 1.96 -23.57
N ALA A 236 -23.92 2.06 -22.99
CA ALA A 236 -25.06 1.15 -23.11
C ALA A 236 -24.96 -0.19 -22.31
N SER A 237 -24.00 -0.35 -21.41
CA SER A 237 -23.94 -1.50 -20.49
C SER A 237 -23.65 -1.10 -19.04
N THR A 238 -22.48 -0.53 -18.76
CA THR A 238 -22.05 -0.17 -17.40
C THR A 238 -21.17 1.08 -17.49
N LEU A 239 -21.50 2.10 -16.70
CA LEU A 239 -20.85 3.40 -16.70
C LEU A 239 -20.34 3.71 -15.30
N ASP A 240 -19.27 3.03 -14.90
CA ASP A 240 -18.62 3.27 -13.62
C ASP A 240 -17.93 4.65 -13.64
N GLU A 241 -18.42 5.57 -12.81
CA GLU A 241 -17.77 6.86 -12.53
C GLU A 241 -16.60 6.70 -11.56
N ASN A 242 -16.72 5.74 -10.63
CA ASN A 242 -15.72 5.42 -9.62
C ASN A 242 -14.92 4.16 -9.97
N TRP A 243 -13.80 3.98 -9.28
CA TRP A 243 -13.14 2.70 -9.20
C TRP A 243 -13.96 1.73 -8.34
N PHE A 244 -14.03 0.47 -8.77
CA PHE A 244 -14.62 -0.61 -8.00
C PHE A 244 -13.52 -1.57 -7.54
N PHE A 245 -13.66 -2.08 -6.32
CA PHE A 245 -12.89 -3.23 -5.88
C PHE A 245 -13.70 -4.52 -6.11
N LEU A 246 -13.10 -5.49 -6.77
CA LEU A 246 -13.70 -6.72 -7.24
C LEU A 246 -13.01 -7.93 -6.60
N THR A 247 -13.78 -8.81 -5.97
CA THR A 247 -13.35 -10.15 -5.53
C THR A 247 -14.18 -11.23 -6.20
N GLY A 248 -13.56 -12.36 -6.52
CA GLY A 248 -14.26 -13.51 -7.09
C GLY A 248 -13.69 -14.84 -6.63
N ASN A 249 -14.60 -15.79 -6.38
CA ASN A 249 -14.28 -17.12 -5.87
C ASN A 249 -14.33 -18.21 -6.96
N GLY A 250 -14.30 -17.83 -8.24
CA GLY A 250 -14.41 -18.76 -9.37
C GLY A 250 -15.86 -19.10 -9.77
N VAL A 251 -16.84 -18.61 -9.02
CA VAL A 251 -18.28 -18.82 -9.30
C VAL A 251 -19.03 -17.48 -9.20
N ASN A 252 -18.90 -16.82 -8.06
CA ASN A 252 -19.55 -15.56 -7.74
C ASN A 252 -18.53 -14.42 -7.74
N ASN A 253 -19.02 -13.24 -8.10
CA ASN A 253 -18.29 -11.98 -8.05
C ASN A 253 -18.87 -11.10 -6.94
N ASN A 254 -18.04 -10.26 -6.34
CA ASN A 254 -18.43 -9.21 -5.40
C ASN A 254 -17.76 -7.90 -5.85
N ARG A 255 -18.57 -6.86 -6.10
CA ARG A 255 -18.11 -5.53 -6.53
C ARG A 255 -18.45 -4.51 -5.45
N ILE A 256 -17.45 -3.76 -5.01
CA ILE A 256 -17.56 -2.71 -4.00
C ILE A 256 -17.18 -1.39 -4.66
N ASP A 257 -18.08 -0.40 -4.64
CA ASP A 257 -17.71 0.96 -5.05
C ASP A 257 -16.73 1.54 -4.02
N THR A 258 -15.57 1.99 -4.49
CA THR A 258 -14.55 2.59 -3.60
C THR A 258 -14.87 4.03 -3.24
N GLY A 259 -15.78 4.69 -3.97
CA GLY A 259 -16.05 6.11 -3.88
C GLY A 259 -14.96 7.00 -4.49
N LEU A 260 -13.86 6.42 -5.00
CA LEU A 260 -12.78 7.18 -5.63
C LEU A 260 -13.01 7.32 -7.14
N PRO A 261 -13.16 8.56 -7.67
CA PRO A 261 -13.51 8.76 -9.07
C PRO A 261 -12.38 8.37 -10.02
N PHE A 262 -12.76 7.78 -11.15
CA PHE A 262 -11.85 7.60 -12.27
C PHE A 262 -11.80 8.87 -13.12
N LEU A 263 -10.63 9.50 -13.18
CA LEU A 263 -10.37 10.70 -13.96
C LEU A 263 -9.23 10.45 -14.95
N PRO A 264 -9.42 10.80 -16.24
CA PRO A 264 -8.35 10.84 -17.22
C PRO A 264 -7.17 11.72 -16.78
N GLY A 265 -5.97 11.39 -17.25
CA GLY A 265 -4.74 12.13 -17.01
C GLY A 265 -4.09 11.90 -15.64
N LYS A 266 -4.67 11.05 -14.78
CA LYS A 266 -4.21 10.86 -13.39
C LYS A 266 -3.31 9.64 -13.21
N ILE A 267 -2.57 9.64 -12.09
CA ILE A 267 -1.79 8.50 -11.62
C ILE A 267 -2.49 7.87 -10.43
N TYR A 268 -2.60 6.54 -10.48
CA TYR A 268 -3.17 5.75 -9.41
C TYR A 268 -2.14 4.78 -8.84
N ASP A 269 -2.08 4.73 -7.50
CA ASP A 269 -1.51 3.60 -6.79
C ASP A 269 -2.64 2.70 -6.30
N THR A 270 -2.49 1.39 -6.51
CA THR A 270 -3.43 0.40 -5.98
C THR A 270 -2.70 -0.62 -5.15
N TYR A 271 -3.23 -0.90 -3.97
CA TYR A 271 -2.67 -1.82 -2.99
C TYR A 271 -3.70 -2.88 -2.62
N LEU A 272 -3.26 -4.13 -2.53
CA LEU A 272 -4.04 -5.25 -2.00
C LEU A 272 -3.20 -5.97 -0.96
N PHE A 273 -3.81 -6.34 0.15
CA PHE A 273 -3.15 -7.14 1.17
C PHE A 273 -4.07 -8.23 1.68
N CYS A 274 -3.51 -9.44 1.77
CA CYS A 274 -4.09 -10.54 2.52
C CYS A 274 -2.97 -11.20 3.33
N PRO A 275 -3.12 -11.30 4.67
CA PRO A 275 -2.16 -12.05 5.47
C PRO A 275 -2.19 -13.55 5.07
N PRO A 276 -1.14 -14.31 5.38
CA PRO A 276 -1.11 -15.75 5.12
C PRO A 276 -2.35 -16.45 5.67
N SER A 277 -3.10 -17.15 4.82
CA SER A 277 -4.36 -17.82 5.17
C SER A 277 -5.44 -16.88 5.73
N GLY A 278 -5.35 -15.58 5.42
CA GLY A 278 -6.31 -14.57 5.84
C GLY A 278 -7.68 -14.76 5.20
N ASN A 279 -8.74 -14.49 5.95
CA ASN A 279 -10.14 -14.54 5.47
C ASN A 279 -10.68 -13.15 5.10
N VAL A 280 -9.79 -12.17 4.99
CA VAL A 280 -10.10 -10.79 4.62
C VAL A 280 -9.05 -10.33 3.62
N ILE A 281 -9.48 -9.69 2.54
CA ILE A 281 -8.60 -8.94 1.65
C ILE A 281 -8.86 -7.47 1.90
N SER A 282 -7.81 -6.78 2.30
CA SER A 282 -7.79 -5.33 2.46
C SER A 282 -7.25 -4.68 1.19
N TRP A 283 -7.76 -3.49 0.89
CA TRP A 283 -7.43 -2.77 -0.33
C TRP A 283 -7.31 -1.28 -0.05
N ARG A 284 -6.49 -0.62 -0.86
CA ARG A 284 -6.35 0.84 -0.88
C ARG A 284 -6.06 1.31 -2.29
N ILE A 285 -6.65 2.41 -2.69
CA ILE A 285 -6.38 3.09 -3.95
C ILE A 285 -6.13 4.58 -3.67
N ASP A 286 -5.07 5.10 -4.25
CA ASP A 286 -4.68 6.51 -4.13
C ASP A 286 -4.66 7.14 -5.52
N ASN A 287 -5.36 8.25 -5.72
CA ASN A 287 -5.10 9.16 -6.84
C ASN A 287 -4.00 10.13 -6.40
N LEU A 288 -2.78 9.88 -6.86
CA LEU A 288 -1.59 10.65 -6.45
C LEU A 288 -1.57 12.06 -7.00
N THR A 289 -2.30 12.32 -8.09
CA THR A 289 -2.34 13.63 -8.73
C THR A 289 -3.23 14.60 -7.97
N ASP A 290 -4.34 14.10 -7.41
CA ASP A 290 -5.34 14.92 -6.70
C ASP A 290 -5.35 14.68 -5.18
N ASP A 291 -4.41 13.88 -4.67
CA ASP A 291 -4.26 13.51 -3.26
C ASP A 291 -5.55 12.93 -2.63
N LEU A 292 -6.23 12.07 -3.39
CA LEU A 292 -7.42 11.35 -2.91
C LEU A 292 -7.05 9.92 -2.55
N THR A 293 -7.58 9.41 -1.44
CA THR A 293 -7.36 8.04 -0.98
C THR A 293 -8.69 7.40 -0.63
N ALA A 294 -8.88 6.14 -1.05
CA ALA A 294 -9.94 5.28 -0.57
C ALA A 294 -9.36 3.94 -0.11
N SER A 295 -9.94 3.35 0.93
CA SER A 295 -9.52 2.06 1.45
C SER A 295 -10.70 1.31 2.03
N GLY A 296 -10.57 -0.01 2.09
CA GLY A 296 -11.56 -0.87 2.72
C GLY A 296 -11.10 -2.31 2.75
N GLU A 297 -12.02 -3.20 3.07
CA GLU A 297 -11.77 -4.63 3.16
C GLU A 297 -13.01 -5.43 2.79
N THR A 298 -12.82 -6.71 2.49
CA THR A 298 -13.93 -7.65 2.24
C THR A 298 -13.56 -9.06 2.64
N SER A 299 -14.56 -9.81 3.09
CA SER A 299 -14.52 -11.26 3.33
C SER A 299 -15.44 -12.02 2.36
N THR A 300 -16.08 -11.32 1.41
CA THR A 300 -17.11 -11.87 0.53
C THR A 300 -16.52 -12.32 -0.82
N HIS A 301 -16.89 -13.53 -1.25
CA HIS A 301 -16.49 -14.14 -2.52
C HIS A 301 -14.98 -14.05 -2.81
N LEU A 302 -14.15 -14.32 -1.79
CA LEU A 302 -12.70 -14.29 -1.95
C LEU A 302 -12.20 -15.41 -2.86
N PRO A 303 -11.05 -15.23 -3.53
CA PRO A 303 -10.30 -16.34 -4.14
C PRO A 303 -10.20 -17.53 -3.18
N ALA A 304 -10.33 -18.74 -3.72
CA ALA A 304 -10.12 -19.95 -2.93
C ALA A 304 -8.71 -19.94 -2.36
N THR A 305 -8.52 -20.59 -1.21
CA THR A 305 -7.27 -20.53 -0.44
C THR A 305 -6.09 -21.02 -1.31
N ASP A 306 -6.29 -22.10 -2.05
CA ASP A 306 -5.34 -22.77 -2.93
C ASP A 306 -5.35 -22.28 -4.39
N ALA A 307 -6.20 -21.30 -4.73
CA ALA A 307 -6.26 -20.76 -6.08
C ALA A 307 -4.98 -19.95 -6.40
N LEU A 308 -4.24 -20.41 -7.41
CA LEU A 308 -3.08 -19.69 -7.92
C LEU A 308 -3.51 -18.49 -8.78
N LEU A 309 -2.94 -17.34 -8.47
CA LEU A 309 -3.21 -16.05 -9.08
C LEU A 309 -1.92 -15.51 -9.71
N ARG A 310 -2.10 -14.75 -10.79
CA ARG A 310 -1.09 -13.89 -11.41
C ARG A 310 -1.40 -12.44 -11.08
N ALA A 311 -0.38 -11.60 -11.02
CA ALA A 311 -0.51 -10.17 -10.75
C ALA A 311 -0.31 -9.36 -12.04
N GLY A 312 -1.09 -8.30 -12.23
CA GLY A 312 -0.91 -7.44 -13.38
C GLY A 312 -1.94 -6.33 -13.50
N ILE A 313 -1.80 -5.58 -14.59
CA ILE A 313 -2.73 -4.53 -14.99
C ILE A 313 -2.96 -4.59 -16.49
N GLN A 314 -4.22 -4.44 -16.88
CA GLN A 314 -4.61 -4.43 -18.28
C GLN A 314 -5.78 -3.49 -18.51
N LEU A 315 -5.79 -2.88 -19.69
CA LEU A 315 -6.86 -2.07 -20.22
C LEU A 315 -7.40 -2.76 -21.48
N GLN A 316 -8.71 -2.69 -21.70
CA GLN A 316 -9.36 -3.00 -22.96
C GLN A 316 -9.94 -1.73 -23.55
N THR A 317 -9.70 -1.50 -24.84
CA THR A 317 -10.48 -0.53 -25.62
C THR A 317 -11.70 -1.24 -26.19
N VAL A 318 -12.89 -0.71 -25.95
CA VAL A 318 -14.14 -1.32 -26.47
C VAL A 318 -14.29 -1.00 -27.95
N ASN A 319 -14.03 0.26 -28.32
CA ASN A 319 -14.09 0.74 -29.69
C ASN A 319 -12.69 0.84 -30.35
N ALA A 320 -12.67 1.04 -31.66
CA ALA A 320 -11.45 1.08 -32.48
C ALA A 320 -10.66 2.40 -32.31
N VAL A 321 -10.19 2.64 -31.08
CA VAL A 321 -9.37 3.79 -30.69
C VAL A 321 -8.16 3.28 -29.93
N VAL A 322 -6.99 3.84 -30.21
CA VAL A 322 -5.78 3.53 -29.44
C VAL A 322 -5.91 4.15 -28.05
N ARG A 323 -5.63 3.35 -27.02
CA ARG A 323 -5.56 3.77 -25.63
C ARG A 323 -4.18 3.45 -25.07
N ASN A 324 -3.68 4.35 -24.26
CA ASN A 324 -2.41 4.25 -23.60
C ASN A 324 -2.63 3.86 -22.13
N LEU A 325 -1.87 2.88 -21.67
CA LEU A 325 -1.69 2.58 -20.26
C LEU A 325 -0.23 2.86 -19.93
N ARG A 326 0.04 3.73 -18.96
CA ARG A 326 1.40 3.99 -18.50
C ARG A 326 1.67 3.26 -17.20
N LEU A 327 2.79 2.56 -17.11
CA LEU A 327 3.17 1.76 -15.96
C LEU A 327 4.50 2.24 -15.39
N GLN A 328 4.53 2.52 -14.09
CA GLN A 328 5.80 2.70 -13.37
C GLN A 328 6.26 1.40 -12.73
N ARG A 329 5.37 0.67 -12.06
CA ARG A 329 5.75 -0.56 -11.36
C ARG A 329 4.56 -1.48 -11.09
N ILE A 330 4.84 -2.78 -11.07
CA ILE A 330 4.04 -3.78 -10.36
C ILE A 330 4.98 -4.42 -9.35
N TYR A 331 4.55 -4.48 -8.11
CA TYR A 331 5.22 -5.17 -7.02
C TYR A 331 4.23 -6.17 -6.43
N ILE A 332 4.69 -7.38 -6.20
CA ILE A 332 3.94 -8.35 -5.42
C ILE A 332 4.89 -9.17 -4.56
N GLU A 333 4.46 -9.43 -3.35
CA GLU A 333 5.23 -10.14 -2.35
C GLU A 333 4.33 -11.10 -1.59
N SER A 334 4.88 -12.24 -1.19
CA SER A 334 4.25 -13.17 -0.25
C SER A 334 5.22 -13.43 0.90
N ASP A 335 4.70 -13.38 2.12
CA ASP A 335 5.45 -13.74 3.31
C ASP A 335 5.69 -15.27 3.27
N ARG A 336 6.95 -15.68 3.39
CA ARG A 336 7.33 -17.09 3.37
C ARG A 336 7.32 -17.68 4.77
#